data_AF-A0A3D2YYU0-F1
#
_entry.id   AF-A0A3D2YYU0-F1
#
_cell.length_a   1.000
_cell.length_b   1.000
_cell.length_c   1.000
_cell.angle_alpha   90.00
_cell.angle_beta   90.00
_cell.angle_gamma   90.00
#
_symmetry.space_group_name_H-M   'P 1'
#
loop_
_entity.id
_entity.type
_entity.pdbx_description
1 polymer ?
#
loop_
_entity_poly.entity_id
_entity_poly.type
_entity_poly.pdbx_seq_one_letter_code
_entity_poly.pdbx_strand_id
1 'polypeptide(L)'
;MNVINNSKQRYLTTVLYFVTASFIAAPLAAQEKPADVPLTVEAPVTAEAEAPELIEEAEKAIERGLKFLISSQNKDGSWSSKDGAYAIGGTSLGLMAFMVEGHFPGFGKYGKALGRAKDYLLKRSKDSPTGAMGVKMYEIGLFTIAMSELWGMTSDPEDNKKIQVALER
;
A
#
# COMPACT_ATOMS: atom_id res chain seq x y z
N MET A 1 56.67 -2.97 -21.33
CA MET A 1 57.12 -4.28 -20.82
C MET A 1 57.03 -4.24 -19.30
N ASN A 2 56.04 -4.92 -18.70
CA ASN A 2 56.05 -5.37 -17.30
C ASN A 2 54.99 -6.45 -17.18
N VAL A 3 55.34 -7.59 -17.77
CA VAL A 3 54.68 -8.87 -17.55
C VAL A 3 55.32 -9.41 -16.27
N ILE A 4 54.56 -9.50 -15.18
CA ILE A 4 54.69 -10.41 -14.02
C ILE A 4 53.92 -9.73 -12.86
N ASN A 5 52.62 -10.03 -12.74
CA ASN A 5 51.97 -10.51 -11.49
C ASN A 5 50.47 -10.82 -11.70
N ASN A 6 50.10 -11.35 -12.89
CA ASN A 6 48.70 -11.59 -13.26
C ASN A 6 48.14 -12.93 -12.69
N SER A 7 48.95 -13.72 -11.99
CA SER A 7 48.51 -14.99 -11.40
C SER A 7 47.82 -14.77 -10.05
N LYS A 8 48.44 -14.01 -9.14
CA LYS A 8 47.90 -13.76 -7.79
C LYS A 8 46.54 -13.06 -7.79
N GLN A 9 46.33 -12.13 -8.73
CA GLN A 9 45.07 -11.40 -8.86
C GLN A 9 43.95 -12.28 -9.41
N ARG A 10 44.26 -13.23 -10.32
CA ARG A 10 43.30 -14.25 -10.82
C ARG A 10 42.95 -15.28 -9.76
N TYR A 11 43.88 -15.66 -8.88
CA TYR A 11 43.59 -16.53 -7.74
C TYR A 11 42.69 -15.83 -6.71
N LEU A 12 42.88 -14.52 -6.47
CA LEU A 12 42.05 -13.76 -5.53
C LEU A 12 40.61 -13.60 -6.00
N THR A 13 40.37 -13.35 -7.30
CA THR A 13 39.00 -13.30 -7.86
C THR A 13 38.36 -14.69 -7.91
N THR A 14 39.12 -15.73 -8.22
CA THR A 14 38.58 -17.10 -8.27
C THR A 14 38.15 -17.60 -6.89
N VAL A 15 38.94 -17.35 -5.84
CA VAL A 15 38.59 -17.71 -4.46
C VAL A 15 37.35 -16.96 -3.96
N LEU A 16 37.19 -15.68 -4.36
CA LEU A 16 36.02 -14.88 -3.99
C LEU A 16 34.72 -15.42 -4.62
N TYR A 17 34.76 -15.88 -5.88
CA TYR A 17 33.60 -16.52 -6.51
C TYR A 17 33.24 -17.88 -5.90
N PHE A 18 34.24 -18.65 -5.44
CA PHE A 18 33.99 -19.91 -4.74
C PHE A 18 33.33 -19.70 -3.36
N VAL A 19 33.69 -18.65 -2.62
CA VAL A 19 33.06 -18.35 -1.32
C VAL A 19 31.62 -17.83 -1.48
N THR A 20 31.32 -17.07 -2.54
CA THR A 20 29.94 -16.62 -2.81
C THR A 20 29.02 -17.73 -3.34
N ALA A 21 29.57 -18.73 -4.03
CA ALA A 21 28.79 -19.89 -4.49
C ALA A 21 28.43 -20.85 -3.35
N SER A 22 29.20 -20.87 -2.26
CA SER A 22 28.93 -21.72 -1.09
C SER A 22 27.83 -21.21 -0.15
N PHE A 23 27.32 -19.99 -0.34
CA PHE A 23 26.15 -19.50 0.41
C PHE A 23 24.81 -19.63 -0.33
N ILE A 24 24.80 -20.11 -1.58
CA ILE A 24 23.56 -20.35 -2.37
C ILE A 24 23.12 -21.83 -2.33
N ALA A 25 23.95 -22.74 -1.82
CA ALA A 25 23.57 -24.15 -1.67
C ALA A 25 23.31 -24.49 -0.19
N ALA A 26 22.29 -23.86 0.40
CA ALA A 26 21.61 -24.53 1.52
C ALA A 26 21.03 -25.85 0.97
N PRO A 27 21.26 -27.01 1.62
CA PRO A 27 20.80 -28.27 1.11
C PRO A 27 19.27 -28.26 1.09
N LEU A 28 18.71 -28.56 -0.08
CA LEU A 28 17.30 -28.87 -0.32
C LEU A 28 16.74 -29.98 0.61
N ALA A 29 17.60 -30.63 1.40
CA ALA A 29 17.28 -31.64 2.40
C ALA A 29 16.71 -31.09 3.72
N ALA A 30 16.65 -29.77 3.92
CA ALA A 30 16.03 -29.16 5.11
C ALA A 30 14.57 -28.71 4.88
N GLN A 31 14.01 -28.92 3.70
CA GLN A 31 12.57 -28.81 3.49
C GLN A 31 11.94 -30.09 4.07
N GLU A 32 11.26 -29.99 5.21
CA GLU A 32 10.44 -31.11 5.69
C GLU A 32 9.52 -31.55 4.54
N LYS A 33 9.65 -32.82 4.15
CA LYS A 33 8.75 -33.48 3.21
C LYS A 33 7.33 -33.25 3.73
N PRO A 34 6.41 -32.66 2.96
CA PRO A 34 5.05 -32.47 3.43
C PRO A 34 4.53 -33.85 3.80
N ALA A 35 4.18 -34.01 5.08
CA ALA A 35 3.62 -35.25 5.53
C ALA A 35 2.30 -35.43 4.77
N ASP A 36 2.19 -36.50 3.98
CA ASP A 36 0.93 -36.96 3.36
C ASP A 36 -0.01 -37.51 4.46
N VAL A 37 -0.22 -36.73 5.53
CA VAL A 37 -1.31 -36.95 6.46
C VAL A 37 -2.53 -36.42 5.74
N PRO A 38 -3.56 -37.23 5.48
CA PRO A 38 -4.85 -36.69 5.07
C PRO A 38 -5.21 -35.66 6.13
N LEU A 39 -5.41 -34.41 5.72
CA LEU A 39 -5.87 -33.35 6.61
C LEU A 39 -7.34 -33.67 6.96
N THR A 40 -7.57 -34.68 7.80
CA THR A 40 -8.86 -34.86 8.46
C THR A 40 -8.91 -33.78 9.53
N VAL A 41 -9.29 -32.58 9.09
CA VAL A 41 -9.75 -31.53 9.97
C VAL A 41 -11.09 -32.02 10.53
N GLU A 42 -11.05 -32.86 11.56
CA GLU A 42 -12.17 -32.95 12.49
C GLU A 42 -12.12 -31.72 13.40
N ALA A 43 -12.32 -30.55 12.80
CA ALA A 43 -12.86 -29.44 13.55
C ALA A 43 -14.33 -29.81 13.83
N PRO A 44 -14.83 -29.66 15.07
CA PRO A 44 -16.27 -29.69 15.24
C PRO A 44 -16.83 -28.63 14.30
N VAL A 45 -17.78 -29.04 13.44
CA VAL A 45 -18.62 -28.16 12.63
C VAL A 45 -19.45 -27.34 13.63
N THR A 46 -18.79 -26.39 14.26
CA THR A 46 -19.44 -25.28 14.93
C THR A 46 -19.81 -24.37 13.79
N ALA A 47 -21.13 -24.16 13.69
CA ALA A 47 -21.82 -23.35 12.71
C ALA A 47 -20.93 -22.21 12.21
N GLU A 48 -20.92 -22.02 10.89
CA GLU A 48 -20.48 -20.78 10.26
C GLU A 48 -20.98 -19.63 11.12
N ALA A 49 -20.08 -19.03 11.90
CA ALA A 49 -20.38 -17.81 12.59
C ALA A 49 -20.57 -16.81 11.45
N GLU A 50 -21.82 -16.61 11.05
CA GLU A 50 -22.25 -15.45 10.28
C GLU A 50 -21.45 -14.28 10.82
N ALA A 51 -20.63 -13.66 9.95
CA ALA A 51 -19.91 -12.46 10.31
C ALA A 51 -20.97 -11.53 10.94
N PRO A 52 -20.78 -11.07 12.18
CA PRO A 52 -21.82 -10.34 12.89
C PRO A 52 -22.30 -9.23 11.97
N GLU A 53 -23.59 -9.24 11.62
CA GLU A 53 -24.21 -8.14 10.87
C GLU A 53 -23.76 -6.84 11.53
N LEU A 54 -23.40 -5.84 10.71
CA LEU A 54 -23.06 -4.51 11.23
C LEU A 54 -24.23 -4.04 12.09
N ILE A 55 -24.04 -4.13 13.40
CA ILE A 55 -25.05 -3.75 14.39
C ILE A 55 -25.39 -2.28 14.09
N GLU A 56 -26.66 -1.87 14.17
CA GLU A 56 -27.12 -0.49 13.94
C GLU A 56 -26.23 0.57 14.66
N GLU A 57 -25.66 0.20 15.80
CA GLU A 57 -24.69 1.00 16.55
C GLU A 57 -23.38 1.27 15.78
N ALA A 58 -22.88 0.28 15.04
CA ALA A 58 -21.70 0.38 14.19
C ALA A 58 -21.93 1.34 13.02
N GLU A 59 -23.08 1.25 12.33
CA GLU A 59 -23.45 2.18 11.26
C GLU A 59 -23.50 3.62 11.78
N LYS A 60 -24.14 3.83 12.95
CA LYS A 60 -24.17 5.13 13.61
C LYS A 60 -22.76 5.61 13.99
N ALA A 61 -21.86 4.73 14.39
CA ALA A 61 -20.48 5.07 14.71
C ALA A 61 -19.70 5.49 13.46
N ILE A 62 -19.85 4.76 12.36
CA ILE A 62 -19.26 5.08 11.05
C ILE A 62 -19.75 6.45 10.59
N GLU A 63 -21.06 6.72 10.63
CA GLU A 63 -21.60 8.00 10.18
C GLU A 63 -21.06 9.18 11.02
N ARG A 64 -20.90 9.00 12.34
CA ARG A 64 -20.25 10.00 13.21
C ARG A 64 -18.78 10.20 12.83
N GLY A 65 -18.05 9.13 12.55
CA GLY A 65 -16.66 9.16 12.11
C GLY A 65 -16.48 9.93 10.80
N LEU A 66 -17.30 9.63 9.78
CA LEU A 66 -17.28 10.33 8.50
C LEU A 66 -17.60 11.83 8.65
N LYS A 67 -18.58 12.18 9.50
CA LYS A 67 -18.90 13.59 9.80
C LYS A 67 -17.71 14.31 10.43
N PHE A 68 -17.03 13.66 11.38
CA PHE A 68 -15.82 14.20 11.98
C PHE A 68 -14.69 14.38 10.95
N LEU A 69 -14.45 13.38 10.10
CA LEU A 69 -13.43 13.44 9.05
C LEU A 69 -13.68 14.61 8.11
N ILE A 70 -14.89 14.79 7.59
CA ILE A 70 -15.19 15.96 6.74
C ILE A 70 -14.99 17.28 7.47
N SER A 71 -15.39 17.37 8.74
CA SER A 71 -15.24 18.60 9.53
C SER A 71 -13.78 19.00 9.79
N SER A 72 -12.86 18.02 9.75
CA SER A 72 -11.44 18.20 10.03
C SER A 72 -10.56 18.26 8.77
N GLN A 73 -11.15 18.13 7.58
CA GLN A 73 -10.40 18.23 6.32
C GLN A 73 -9.86 19.65 6.12
N ASN A 74 -8.58 19.76 5.75
CA ASN A 74 -7.97 21.03 5.40
C ASN A 74 -8.60 21.62 4.13
N LYS A 75 -8.45 22.94 3.93
CA LYS A 75 -8.98 23.65 2.75
C LYS A 75 -8.43 23.11 1.42
N ASP A 76 -7.20 22.60 1.43
CA ASP A 76 -6.55 21.99 0.27
C ASP A 76 -6.99 20.53 0.01
N GLY A 77 -7.82 19.96 0.89
CA GLY A 77 -8.32 18.60 0.80
C GLY A 77 -7.55 17.57 1.63
N SER A 78 -6.44 17.95 2.26
CA SER A 78 -5.63 17.02 3.03
C SER A 78 -6.17 16.73 4.42
N TRP A 79 -5.79 15.58 4.97
CA TRP A 79 -5.86 15.27 6.40
C TRP A 79 -4.46 15.10 6.94
N SER A 80 -4.09 15.95 7.90
CA SER A 80 -2.74 15.99 8.49
C SER A 80 -2.81 16.26 9.99
N SER A 81 -1.68 16.06 10.67
CA SER A 81 -1.47 16.63 12.00
C SER A 81 -1.44 18.17 11.95
N LYS A 82 -1.54 18.82 13.13
CA LYS A 82 -1.57 20.30 13.23
C LYS A 82 -0.33 20.99 12.66
N ASP A 83 0.79 20.29 12.66
CA ASP A 83 2.08 20.72 12.08
C ASP A 83 2.23 20.35 10.59
N GLY A 84 1.21 19.74 9.98
CA GLY A 84 1.24 19.25 8.60
C GLY A 84 1.84 17.86 8.44
N ALA A 85 2.30 17.22 9.51
CA ALA A 85 2.86 15.86 9.43
C ALA A 85 1.80 14.84 9.02
N TYR A 86 2.25 13.76 8.39
CA TYR A 86 1.42 12.63 7.92
C TYR A 86 0.35 13.00 6.90
N ALA A 87 0.49 14.12 6.18
CA ALA A 87 -0.51 14.55 5.23
C ALA A 87 -0.77 13.53 4.11
N ILE A 88 0.25 12.76 3.70
CA ILE A 88 0.06 11.69 2.70
C ILE A 88 -0.74 10.55 3.32
N GLY A 89 -0.24 9.94 4.39
CA GLY A 89 -0.91 8.80 5.02
C GLY A 89 -2.31 9.14 5.51
N GLY A 90 -2.48 10.30 6.15
CA GLY A 90 -3.78 10.77 6.63
C GLY A 90 -4.77 11.04 5.50
N THR A 91 -4.32 11.63 4.39
CA THR A 91 -5.20 11.89 3.25
C THR A 91 -5.60 10.61 2.53
N SER A 92 -4.65 9.69 2.34
CA SER A 92 -4.92 8.38 1.74
C SER A 92 -5.90 7.56 2.58
N LEU A 93 -5.69 7.47 3.89
CA LEU A 93 -6.58 6.74 4.78
C LEU A 93 -7.96 7.40 4.88
N GLY A 94 -8.00 8.73 4.99
CA GLY A 94 -9.24 9.49 4.98
C GLY A 94 -10.04 9.23 3.71
N LEU A 95 -9.40 9.27 2.54
CA LEU A 95 -10.05 8.97 1.25
C LEU A 95 -10.63 7.55 1.21
N MET A 96 -9.85 6.54 1.59
CA MET A 96 -10.29 5.14 1.61
C MET A 96 -11.49 4.93 2.55
N ALA A 97 -11.52 5.57 3.72
CA ALA A 97 -12.64 5.47 4.65
C ALA A 97 -13.99 5.90 4.02
N PHE A 98 -13.98 6.88 3.13
CA PHE A 98 -15.17 7.27 2.38
C PHE A 98 -15.48 6.32 1.22
N MET A 99 -14.45 5.85 0.51
CA MET A 99 -14.64 4.95 -0.64
C MET A 99 -15.22 3.60 -0.24
N VAL A 100 -14.84 3.07 0.93
CA VAL A 100 -15.42 1.83 1.50
C VAL A 100 -16.92 1.97 1.77
N GLU A 101 -17.37 3.16 2.16
CA GLU A 101 -18.80 3.50 2.36
C GLU A 101 -19.50 3.92 1.05
N GLY A 102 -18.85 3.73 -0.11
CA GLY A 102 -19.43 4.02 -1.41
C GLY A 102 -19.46 5.51 -1.79
N HIS A 103 -18.62 6.33 -1.16
CA HIS A 103 -18.46 7.74 -1.51
C HIS A 103 -17.20 7.99 -2.33
N PHE A 104 -17.34 8.66 -3.47
CA PHE A 104 -16.26 8.81 -4.45
C PHE A 104 -15.98 10.29 -4.80
N PRO A 105 -14.74 10.64 -5.18
CA PRO A 105 -14.43 11.94 -5.77
C PRO A 105 -15.38 12.30 -6.92
N GLY A 106 -15.91 13.52 -6.92
CA GLY A 106 -16.82 14.01 -7.95
C GLY A 106 -18.27 13.49 -7.86
N PHE A 107 -18.58 12.56 -6.96
CA PHE A 107 -19.91 11.95 -6.83
C PHE A 107 -20.49 12.05 -5.41
N GLY A 108 -21.81 12.24 -5.32
CA GLY A 108 -22.55 12.22 -4.06
C GLY A 108 -22.22 13.38 -3.10
N LYS A 109 -22.69 13.23 -1.85
CA LYS A 109 -22.63 14.26 -0.79
C LYS A 109 -21.19 14.73 -0.49
N TYR A 110 -20.22 13.82 -0.51
CA TYR A 110 -18.83 14.13 -0.18
C TYR A 110 -17.94 14.35 -1.41
N GLY A 111 -18.48 14.24 -2.63
CA GLY A 111 -17.70 14.21 -3.86
C GLY A 111 -16.77 15.40 -4.07
N LYS A 112 -17.19 16.62 -3.70
CA LYS A 112 -16.31 17.80 -3.77
C LYS A 112 -15.16 17.74 -2.78
N ALA A 113 -15.39 17.23 -1.57
CA ALA A 113 -14.36 17.09 -0.54
C ALA A 113 -13.34 16.00 -0.92
N LEU A 114 -13.83 14.87 -1.41
CA LEU A 114 -12.98 13.77 -1.87
C LEU A 114 -12.23 14.12 -3.16
N GLY A 115 -12.83 14.94 -4.04
CA GLY A 115 -12.16 15.54 -5.18
C GLY A 115 -10.90 16.30 -4.78
N ARG A 116 -10.99 17.17 -3.76
CA ARG A 116 -9.82 17.89 -3.24
C ARG A 116 -8.77 16.95 -2.65
N ALA A 117 -9.18 15.90 -1.92
CA ALA A 117 -8.25 14.92 -1.36
C ALA A 117 -7.48 14.17 -2.45
N LYS A 118 -8.17 13.70 -3.49
CA LYS A 118 -7.55 13.11 -4.70
C LYS A 118 -6.57 14.10 -5.33
N ASP A 119 -7.02 15.32 -5.60
CA ASP A 119 -6.21 16.33 -6.27
C ASP A 119 -4.96 16.69 -5.46
N TYR A 120 -5.08 16.72 -4.13
CA TYR A 120 -3.95 16.90 -3.22
C TYR A 120 -2.91 15.77 -3.39
N LEU A 121 -3.34 14.51 -3.36
CA LEU A 121 -2.46 13.35 -3.52
C LEU A 121 -1.80 13.32 -4.91
N LEU A 122 -2.56 13.56 -5.98
CA LEU A 122 -2.05 13.64 -7.36
C LEU A 122 -1.11 14.82 -7.58
N LYS A 123 -1.33 15.94 -6.88
CA LYS A 123 -0.40 17.06 -6.92
C LYS A 123 0.90 16.66 -6.26
N ARG A 124 0.83 16.04 -5.07
CA ARG A 124 2.01 15.70 -4.27
C ARG A 124 2.81 14.56 -4.88
N SER A 125 2.18 13.65 -5.63
CA SER A 125 2.87 12.58 -6.37
C SER A 125 3.86 13.09 -7.42
N LYS A 126 3.65 14.31 -7.93
CA LYS A 126 4.58 14.95 -8.88
C LYS A 126 5.90 15.35 -8.23
N ASP A 127 5.91 15.53 -6.91
CA ASP A 127 7.09 15.93 -6.17
C ASP A 127 7.99 14.73 -5.81
N SER A 128 7.52 13.49 -6.04
CA SER A 128 8.30 12.27 -5.84
C SER A 128 8.80 11.73 -7.19
N PRO A 129 10.12 11.78 -7.46
CA PRO A 129 10.70 11.21 -8.67
C PRO A 129 10.60 9.68 -8.72
N THR A 130 10.52 9.02 -7.57
CA THR A 130 10.55 7.56 -7.43
C THR A 130 9.18 6.94 -7.21
N GLY A 131 8.09 7.73 -7.28
CA GLY A 131 6.73 7.29 -6.95
C GLY A 131 6.47 6.99 -5.47
N ALA A 132 7.53 6.80 -4.66
CA ALA A 132 7.45 6.63 -3.23
C ALA A 132 6.92 7.91 -2.55
N MET A 133 5.73 7.81 -1.95
CA MET A 133 5.00 8.96 -1.42
C MET A 133 4.91 8.96 0.11
N GLY A 134 5.27 10.10 0.71
CA GLY A 134 5.39 10.23 2.16
C GLY A 134 6.83 9.97 2.64
N VAL A 135 7.07 10.21 3.93
CA VAL A 135 8.43 10.09 4.50
C VAL A 135 8.61 8.74 5.19
N LYS A 136 7.50 8.11 5.59
CA LYS A 136 7.50 6.86 6.35
C LYS A 136 6.96 5.72 5.50
N MET A 137 7.49 4.52 5.76
CA MET A 137 7.13 3.28 5.04
C MET A 137 5.60 3.09 4.90
N TYR A 138 4.84 3.34 5.96
CA TYR A 138 3.38 3.18 5.93
C TYR A 138 2.67 4.20 5.05
N GLU A 139 3.18 5.42 4.92
CA GLU A 139 2.56 6.43 4.05
C GLU A 139 2.67 6.03 2.57
N ILE A 140 3.79 5.40 2.21
CA ILE A 140 4.00 4.88 0.86
C ILE A 140 2.95 3.82 0.55
N GLY A 141 2.80 2.83 1.44
CA GLY A 141 1.80 1.77 1.27
C GLY A 141 0.36 2.31 1.23
N LEU A 142 0.01 3.22 2.15
CA LEU A 142 -1.31 3.84 2.18
C LEU A 142 -1.61 4.64 0.91
N PHE A 143 -0.63 5.38 0.40
CA PHE A 143 -0.77 6.09 -0.87
C PHE A 143 -1.02 5.11 -2.02
N THR A 144 -0.18 4.07 -2.16
CA THR A 144 -0.29 3.10 -3.24
C THR A 144 -1.65 2.40 -3.23
N ILE A 145 -2.12 1.95 -2.06
CA ILE A 145 -3.43 1.30 -1.94
C ILE A 145 -4.56 2.27 -2.29
N ALA A 146 -4.57 3.46 -1.70
CA ALA A 146 -5.64 4.45 -1.96
C ALA A 146 -5.71 4.85 -3.45
N MET A 147 -4.57 5.02 -4.10
CA MET A 147 -4.51 5.33 -5.54
C MET A 147 -4.95 4.14 -6.39
N SER A 148 -4.63 2.92 -5.99
CA SER A 148 -5.06 1.70 -6.70
C SER A 148 -6.56 1.50 -6.63
N GLU A 149 -7.17 1.70 -5.45
CA GLU A 149 -8.62 1.69 -5.28
C GLU A 149 -9.28 2.76 -6.13
N LEU A 150 -8.75 3.99 -6.07
CA LEU A 150 -9.31 5.10 -6.83
C LEU A 150 -9.21 4.86 -8.34
N TRP A 151 -8.14 4.24 -8.82
CA TRP A 151 -7.98 3.86 -10.21
C TRP A 151 -9.09 2.90 -10.67
N GLY A 152 -9.47 1.95 -9.83
CA GLY A 152 -10.55 0.99 -10.11
C GLY A 152 -11.96 1.57 -9.99
N MET A 153 -12.12 2.68 -9.25
CA MET A 153 -13.43 3.27 -8.95
C MET A 153 -13.74 4.53 -9.75
N THR A 154 -12.73 5.20 -10.32
CA THR A 154 -12.93 6.43 -11.09
C THR A 154 -13.59 6.17 -12.44
N SER A 155 -14.59 6.97 -12.80
CA SER A 155 -15.24 6.92 -14.11
C SER A 155 -14.66 7.94 -15.10
N ASP A 156 -13.94 8.96 -14.62
CA ASP A 156 -13.33 9.99 -15.47
C ASP A 156 -12.02 9.44 -16.08
N PRO A 157 -11.93 9.33 -17.43
CA PRO A 157 -10.72 8.85 -18.10
C PRO A 157 -9.47 9.69 -17.82
N GLU A 158 -9.61 11.00 -17.63
CA GLU A 158 -8.48 11.87 -17.36
C GLU A 158 -7.93 11.68 -15.95
N ASP A 159 -8.81 11.50 -14.97
CA ASP A 159 -8.40 11.13 -13.62
C ASP A 159 -7.76 9.74 -13.61
N ASN A 160 -8.37 8.77 -14.30
CA ASN A 160 -7.84 7.42 -14.42
C ASN A 160 -6.39 7.42 -14.91
N LYS A 161 -6.12 8.16 -16.00
CA LYS A 161 -4.78 8.29 -16.57
C LYS A 161 -3.79 8.95 -15.61
N LYS A 162 -4.20 10.01 -14.91
CA LYS A 162 -3.32 10.69 -13.93
C LYS A 162 -2.96 9.77 -12.76
N ILE A 163 -3.93 8.98 -12.29
CA ILE A 163 -3.73 8.01 -11.20
C ILE A 163 -2.79 6.89 -11.66
N GLN A 164 -3.00 6.33 -12.86
CA GLN A 164 -2.11 5.32 -13.44
C GLN A 164 -0.65 5.81 -13.51
N VAL A 165 -0.44 7.01 -14.06
CA VAL A 165 0.89 7.62 -14.14
C VAL A 165 1.53 7.83 -12.75
N ALA A 166 0.73 8.06 -11.71
CA ALA A 166 1.24 8.20 -10.35
C ALA A 166 1.64 6.84 -9.74
N LEU A 167 0.99 5.74 -10.16
CA LEU A 167 1.27 4.38 -9.68
C LEU A 167 2.44 3.70 -10.41
N GLU A 168 2.69 4.06 -11.67
CA GLU A 168 3.73 3.43 -12.51
C GLU A 168 5.15 4.01 -12.34
N ARG A 169 5.35 4.91 -11.37
CA ARG A 169 6.65 5.52 -11.05
C ARG A 169 7.36 4.77 -9.96
#